data_AF-A0A8T5BAJ7-F1
#
_entry.id   AF-A0A8T5BAJ7-F1
#
_cell.length_a   1.000
_cell.length_b   1.000
_cell.length_c   1.000
_cell.angle_alpha   90.00
_cell.angle_beta   90.00
_cell.angle_gamma   90.00
#
_symmetry.space_group_name_H-M   'P 1'
#
loop_
_entity.id
_entity.type
_entity.pdbx_description
1 polymer ?
#
loop_
_entity_poly.entity_id
_entity_poly.type
_entity_poly.pdbx_seq_one_letter_code
_entity_poly.pdbx_strand_id
1 'polypeptide(L)'
;MKMPLESGTICLKHKCSLCCHRTNMLLTYFDMNRIVKLGYGINGFAEKMDGCWHLKNVDGKCFFLNDGLCRIYKYRPYGCQLYPLIFNLERGKVMLDEICPYRLEFRVNADDVRKLIFMLKILKILQ
;
A
#
# COMPACT_ATOMS: atom_id res chain seq x y z
N MET A 1 -7.72 17.70 -12.92
CA MET A 1 -7.44 16.44 -13.65
C MET A 1 -7.15 15.35 -12.62
N LYS A 2 -7.83 14.20 -12.71
CA LYS A 2 -7.58 13.06 -11.79
C LYS A 2 -6.41 12.21 -12.32
N MET A 3 -5.59 11.67 -11.43
CA MET A 3 -4.39 10.88 -11.78
C MET A 3 -4.56 9.38 -11.48
N PRO A 4 -3.94 8.47 -12.25
CA PRO A 4 -3.97 7.04 -11.94
C PRO A 4 -3.38 6.72 -10.55
N LEU A 5 -3.94 5.74 -9.83
CA LEU A 5 -3.46 5.30 -8.51
C LEU A 5 -1.96 4.96 -8.51
N GLU A 6 -1.57 4.08 -9.44
CA GLU A 6 -0.20 3.56 -9.52
C GLU A 6 0.84 4.61 -9.87
N SER A 7 0.45 5.77 -10.42
CA SER A 7 1.38 6.86 -10.71
C SER A 7 2.07 7.39 -9.46
N GLY A 8 1.35 7.42 -8.33
CA GLY A 8 1.82 8.06 -7.09
C GLY A 8 2.04 9.58 -7.21
N THR A 9 1.70 10.19 -8.35
CA THR A 9 1.95 11.60 -8.61
C THR A 9 1.24 12.49 -7.59
N ILE A 10 0.03 12.11 -7.15
CA ILE A 10 -0.74 12.89 -6.16
C ILE A 10 -0.01 12.97 -4.82
N CYS A 11 0.51 11.85 -4.29
CA CYS A 11 1.20 11.87 -3.01
C CYS A 11 2.51 12.65 -3.10
N LEU A 12 3.25 12.51 -4.21
CA LEU A 12 4.50 13.27 -4.43
C LEU A 12 4.24 14.78 -4.57
N LYS A 13 3.23 15.17 -5.36
CA LYS A 13 2.80 16.56 -5.53
C LYS A 13 2.51 17.23 -4.18
N HIS A 14 1.85 16.51 -3.28
CA HIS A 14 1.46 17.01 -1.96
C HIS A 14 2.48 16.72 -0.86
N LYS A 15 3.61 16.07 -1.16
CA LYS A 15 4.61 15.59 -0.18
C LYS A 15 3.95 14.82 0.99
N CYS A 16 2.95 14.00 0.67
CA CYS A 16 2.13 13.32 1.66
C CYS A 16 2.68 11.94 2.02
N SER A 17 2.84 11.68 3.31
CA SER A 17 3.25 10.38 3.87
C SER A 17 2.25 9.80 4.87
N LEU A 18 1.02 10.33 4.95
CA LEU A 18 0.08 9.99 6.03
C LEU A 18 -0.16 8.48 6.16
N CYS A 19 -0.32 7.76 5.05
CA CYS A 19 -0.52 6.31 5.04
C CYS A 19 0.71 5.48 5.45
N CYS A 20 1.88 6.11 5.58
CA CYS A 20 3.11 5.48 6.07
C CYS A 20 3.22 5.54 7.60
N HIS A 21 2.36 6.26 8.32
CA HIS A 21 2.36 6.30 9.78
C HIS A 21 1.43 5.21 10.34
N ARG A 22 1.96 4.36 11.23
CA ARG A 22 1.25 3.22 11.85
C ARG A 22 0.53 2.35 10.82
N THR A 23 1.23 2.06 9.72
CA THR A 23 0.62 1.36 8.59
C THR A 23 0.41 -0.12 8.91
N ASN A 24 -0.73 -0.69 8.53
CA ASN A 24 -0.97 -2.14 8.57
C ASN A 24 -0.90 -2.76 7.17
N MET A 25 -0.13 -2.13 6.25
CA MET A 25 -0.08 -2.53 4.85
C MET A 25 0.38 -3.98 4.68
N LEU A 26 -0.46 -4.80 4.08
CA LEU A 26 -0.17 -6.19 3.77
C LEU A 26 0.86 -6.31 2.65
N LEU A 27 1.66 -7.37 2.72
CA LEU A 27 2.67 -7.73 1.74
C LEU A 27 2.32 -9.08 1.12
N THR A 28 2.24 -9.10 -0.21
CA THR A 28 2.23 -10.35 -0.96
C THR A 28 3.64 -10.95 -1.03
N TYR A 29 3.71 -12.23 -1.38
CA TYR A 29 5.00 -12.85 -1.70
C TYR A 29 5.75 -12.15 -2.85
N PHE A 30 5.01 -11.61 -3.84
CA PHE A 30 5.59 -10.82 -4.92
C PHE A 30 6.21 -9.50 -4.42
N ASP A 31 5.56 -8.84 -3.45
CA ASP A 31 6.11 -7.63 -2.83
C ASP A 31 7.43 -7.94 -2.12
N MET A 32 7.44 -8.97 -1.27
CA MET A 32 8.64 -9.36 -0.53
C MET A 32 9.79 -9.71 -1.48
N ASN A 33 9.55 -10.52 -2.49
CA ASN A 33 10.57 -10.89 -3.48
C ASN A 33 11.14 -9.68 -4.22
N ARG A 34 10.26 -8.76 -4.65
CA ARG A 34 10.69 -7.53 -5.33
C ARG A 34 11.54 -6.65 -4.42
N ILE A 35 11.17 -6.51 -3.16
CA ILE A 35 11.90 -5.67 -2.19
C ILE A 35 13.24 -6.31 -1.81
N VAL A 36 13.31 -7.64 -1.65
CA VAL A 36 14.58 -8.35 -1.42
C VAL A 36 15.57 -8.11 -2.57
N LYS A 37 15.08 -8.11 -3.82
CA LYS A 37 15.91 -7.80 -5.00
C LYS A 37 16.45 -6.37 -5.02
N LEU A 38 15.90 -5.45 -4.20
CA LEU A 38 16.44 -4.10 -4.01
C LEU A 38 17.55 -4.05 -2.93
N GLY A 39 17.86 -5.18 -2.29
CA GLY A 39 18.91 -5.28 -1.26
C GLY A 39 18.42 -5.22 0.18
N TYR A 40 17.10 -5.22 0.43
CA TYR A 40 16.57 -5.20 1.80
C TYR A 40 16.38 -6.61 2.36
N GLY A 41 16.84 -6.85 3.58
CA GLY A 41 16.56 -8.10 4.31
C GLY A 41 15.10 -8.16 4.78
N ILE A 42 14.44 -9.31 4.59
CA ILE A 42 13.02 -9.53 4.91
C ILE A 42 12.68 -9.10 6.34
N ASN A 43 13.47 -9.52 7.33
CA ASN A 43 13.24 -9.21 8.75
C ASN A 43 13.38 -7.72 9.08
N GLY A 44 13.98 -6.93 8.17
CA GLY A 44 14.09 -5.49 8.32
C GLY A 44 12.77 -4.78 7.98
N PHE A 45 12.15 -5.13 6.86
CA PHE A 45 10.99 -4.39 6.33
C PHE A 45 9.65 -5.08 6.50
N ALA A 46 9.63 -6.37 6.84
CA ALA A 46 8.42 -7.16 6.95
C ALA A 46 8.30 -7.79 8.34
N GLU A 47 7.08 -7.87 8.83
CA GLU A 47 6.72 -8.61 10.04
C GLU A 47 5.46 -9.44 9.79
N LYS A 48 5.29 -10.53 10.54
CA LYS A 48 4.13 -11.41 10.42
C LYS A 48 3.17 -11.13 11.57
N MET A 49 1.93 -10.78 11.23
CA MET A 49 0.84 -10.52 12.17
C MET A 49 -0.40 -11.27 11.68
N ASP A 50 -1.12 -11.95 12.57
CA ASP A 50 -2.35 -12.67 12.26
C ASP A 50 -2.25 -13.60 11.03
N GLY A 51 -1.10 -14.26 10.89
CA GLY A 51 -0.84 -15.19 9.78
C GLY A 51 -0.42 -14.52 8.46
N CYS A 52 -0.50 -13.20 8.34
CA CYS A 52 -0.17 -12.43 7.14
C CYS A 52 1.14 -11.65 7.29
N TRP A 53 1.79 -11.35 6.18
CA TRP A 53 2.96 -10.46 6.16
C TRP A 53 2.50 -9.02 6.00
N HIS A 54 3.12 -8.11 6.77
CA HIS A 54 2.85 -6.68 6.74
C HIS A 54 4.17 -5.90 6.62
N LEU A 55 4.08 -4.67 6.12
CA LEU A 55 5.15 -3.69 6.27
C LEU A 55 5.41 -3.44 7.74
N LYS A 56 6.66 -3.59 8.14
CA LYS A 56 7.09 -3.36 9.52
C LYS A 56 7.07 -1.87 9.85
N ASN A 57 6.62 -1.53 11.05
CA ASN A 57 6.78 -0.19 11.60
C ASN A 57 8.02 -0.11 12.53
N VAL A 58 8.75 1.01 12.44
CA VAL A 58 9.81 1.42 13.36
C VAL A 58 9.40 2.79 13.91
N ASP A 59 9.30 2.91 15.24
CA ASP A 59 8.83 4.13 15.93
C ASP A 59 7.50 4.66 15.38
N GLY A 60 6.56 3.75 15.11
CA GLY A 60 5.23 4.06 14.60
C GLY A 60 5.21 4.54 13.14
N LYS A 61 6.27 4.32 12.37
CA LYS A 61 6.38 4.67 10.95
C LYS A 61 6.80 3.46 10.14
N CYS A 62 6.31 3.35 8.91
CA CYS A 62 6.75 2.34 7.95
C CYS A 62 8.28 2.36 7.83
N PHE A 63 8.92 1.18 7.85
CA PHE A 63 10.37 1.02 7.69
C PHE A 63 10.97 1.80 6.50
N PHE A 64 10.19 1.99 5.43
CA PHE A 64 10.64 2.72 4.24
C PHE A 64 10.47 4.24 4.32
N LEU A 65 9.77 4.78 5.32
CA LEU A 65 9.58 6.22 5.47
C LEU A 65 10.86 6.87 5.99
N ASN A 66 11.43 7.80 5.22
CA ASN A 66 12.58 8.61 5.60
C ASN A 66 12.36 10.06 5.13
N ASP A 67 12.58 11.04 6.01
CA ASP A 67 12.42 12.47 5.70
C ASP A 67 11.09 12.83 5.02
N GLY A 68 10.00 12.18 5.46
CA GLY A 68 8.65 12.41 4.93
C GLY A 68 8.36 11.74 3.58
N LEU A 69 9.28 10.93 3.04
CA LEU A 69 9.09 10.21 1.76
C LEU A 69 9.43 8.72 1.87
N CYS A 70 8.75 7.89 1.09
CA CYS A 70 9.05 6.46 1.04
C CYS A 70 10.29 6.23 0.15
N ARG A 71 11.35 5.63 0.72
CA ARG A 71 12.62 5.35 0.03
C ARG A 71 12.49 4.41 -1.16
N ILE A 72 11.46 3.55 -1.16
CA ILE A 72 11.17 2.65 -2.27
C ILE A 72 9.95 3.12 -3.08
N TYR A 73 9.67 4.42 -3.16
CA TYR A 73 8.41 4.94 -3.74
C TYR A 73 8.04 4.34 -5.11
N LYS A 74 9.03 4.17 -6.00
CA LYS A 74 8.87 3.55 -7.33
C LYS A 74 8.57 2.05 -7.28
N TYR A 75 9.01 1.37 -6.22
CA TYR A 75 8.88 -0.08 -6.00
C TYR A 75 7.94 -0.40 -4.83
N ARG A 76 7.10 0.55 -4.43
CA ARG A 76 6.20 0.41 -3.28
C ARG A 76 5.31 -0.83 -3.44
N PRO A 77 4.94 -1.52 -2.34
CA PRO A 77 4.11 -2.73 -2.39
C PRO A 77 2.79 -2.52 -3.13
N TYR A 78 2.18 -3.59 -3.64
CA TYR A 78 0.92 -3.50 -4.39
C TYR A 78 -0.17 -2.73 -3.64
N GLY A 79 -0.36 -2.99 -2.35
CA GLY A 79 -1.33 -2.23 -1.56
C GLY A 79 -1.01 -0.72 -1.48
N CYS A 80 0.27 -0.34 -1.38
CA CYS A 80 0.69 1.07 -1.47
C CYS A 80 0.54 1.67 -2.88
N GLN A 81 0.56 0.86 -3.94
CA GLN A 81 0.33 1.32 -5.31
C GLN A 81 -1.14 1.60 -5.58
N LEU A 82 -2.03 0.79 -5.00
CA LEU A 82 -3.48 0.93 -5.14
C LEU A 82 -4.07 1.92 -4.14
N TYR A 83 -3.40 2.22 -3.02
CA TYR A 83 -3.87 3.22 -2.07
C TYR A 83 -4.13 4.57 -2.76
N PRO A 84 -5.29 5.22 -2.55
CA PRO A 84 -6.27 4.98 -1.49
C PRO A 84 -7.43 4.02 -1.81
N LEU A 85 -7.37 3.23 -2.88
CA LEU A 85 -8.37 2.19 -3.15
C LEU A 85 -8.22 1.02 -2.16
N ILE A 86 -9.25 0.77 -1.37
CA ILE A 86 -9.29 -0.27 -0.34
C ILE A 86 -10.54 -1.14 -0.47
N PHE A 87 -10.49 -2.34 0.11
CA PHE A 87 -11.68 -3.14 0.36
C PHE A 87 -12.03 -3.01 1.84
N ASN A 88 -13.20 -2.45 2.13
CA ASN A 88 -13.70 -2.37 3.50
C ASN A 88 -14.40 -3.69 3.83
N LEU A 89 -13.80 -4.47 4.74
CA LEU A 89 -14.32 -5.78 5.14
C LEU A 89 -15.69 -5.69 5.85
N GLU A 90 -15.86 -4.70 6.72
CA GLU A 90 -17.12 -4.50 7.47
C GLU A 90 -18.29 -4.16 6.54
N ARG A 91 -18.03 -3.33 5.52
CA ARG A 91 -19.03 -2.89 4.53
C ARG A 91 -19.11 -3.80 3.31
N GLY A 92 -18.22 -4.79 3.19
CA GLY A 92 -18.15 -5.72 2.05
C GLY A 92 -17.99 -5.05 0.69
N LYS A 93 -17.31 -3.90 0.59
CA LYS A 93 -17.23 -3.13 -0.66
C LYS A 93 -15.89 -2.44 -0.89
N VAL A 94 -15.57 -2.24 -2.16
CA VAL A 94 -14.45 -1.41 -2.59
C VAL A 94 -14.81 0.06 -2.43
N MET A 95 -13.90 0.83 -1.84
CA MET A 95 -14.07 2.27 -1.65
C MET A 95 -12.71 2.97 -1.60
N LEU A 96 -12.74 4.30 -1.60
CA LEU A 96 -11.56 5.11 -1.33
C LEU A 96 -11.45 5.36 0.17
N ASP A 97 -10.28 5.10 0.74
CA ASP A 97 -10.00 5.30 2.16
C ASP A 97 -10.17 6.77 2.55
N GLU A 98 -11.01 7.01 3.55
CA GLU A 98 -11.33 8.34 4.08
C GLU A 98 -10.13 9.00 4.77
N ILE A 99 -9.17 8.20 5.24
CA ILE A 99 -7.91 8.68 5.84
C ILE A 99 -7.09 9.47 4.80
N CYS A 100 -7.18 9.13 3.51
CA CYS A 100 -6.44 9.85 2.49
C CYS A 100 -7.11 11.22 2.21
N PRO A 101 -6.43 12.35 2.49
CA PRO A 101 -7.01 13.68 2.29
C PRO A 101 -7.15 14.03 0.80
N TYR A 102 -6.39 13.38 -0.08
CA TYR A 102 -6.36 13.63 -1.52
C TYR A 102 -7.11 12.57 -2.34
N ARG A 103 -7.91 11.71 -1.69
CA ARG A 103 -8.57 10.55 -2.32
C ARG A 103 -9.37 10.89 -3.58
N LEU A 104 -9.96 12.09 -3.64
CA LEU A 104 -10.77 12.53 -4.77
C LEU A 104 -9.95 12.98 -5.99
N GLU A 105 -8.63 13.19 -5.86
CA GLU A 105 -7.72 13.50 -6.96
C GLU A 105 -7.29 12.25 -7.75
N PHE A 106 -7.62 11.04 -7.27
CA PHE A 106 -7.29 9.80 -7.95
C PHE A 106 -8.39 9.37 -8.93
N ARG A 107 -7.98 8.83 -10.07
CA ARG A 107 -8.83 8.16 -11.05
C ARG A 107 -8.77 6.67 -10.80
N VAL A 108 -9.89 6.10 -10.39
CA VAL A 108 -10.09 4.66 -10.24
C VAL A 108 -10.82 4.12 -11.47
N ASN A 109 -10.38 2.99 -11.99
CA ASN A 109 -11.03 2.26 -13.06
C ASN A 109 -11.27 0.79 -12.67
N ALA A 110 -11.94 0.03 -13.55
CA ALA A 110 -12.28 -1.36 -13.29
C ALA A 110 -11.05 -2.28 -13.14
N ASP A 111 -9.93 -1.98 -13.81
CA ASP A 111 -8.70 -2.77 -13.67
C ASP A 111 -8.07 -2.57 -12.29
N ASP A 112 -8.13 -1.37 -11.73
CA ASP A 112 -7.66 -1.12 -10.35
C ASP A 112 -8.45 -1.97 -9.34
N VAL A 113 -9.77 -2.08 -9.53
CA VAL A 113 -10.64 -2.93 -8.72
C VAL A 113 -10.28 -4.42 -8.89
N ARG A 114 -10.07 -4.88 -10.13
CA ARG A 114 -9.65 -6.26 -10.41
C ARG A 114 -8.32 -6.58 -9.75
N LYS A 115 -7.34 -5.67 -9.82
CA LYS A 115 -6.03 -5.80 -9.17
C LYS A 115 -6.16 -5.90 -7.66
N LEU A 116 -6.99 -5.04 -7.04
CA LEU A 116 -7.26 -5.11 -5.61
C LEU A 116 -7.85 -6.46 -5.21
N ILE A 117 -8.92 -6.92 -5.88
CA ILE A 117 -9.56 -8.21 -5.58
C ILE A 117 -8.58 -9.37 -5.79
N PHE A 118 -7.80 -9.35 -6.86
CA PHE A 118 -6.77 -10.36 -7.12
C PHE A 118 -5.72 -10.42 -6.01
N MET A 119 -5.24 -9.25 -5.54
CA MET A 119 -4.31 -9.16 -4.42
C MET A 119 -4.91 -9.73 -3.13
N LEU A 120 -6.18 -9.43 -2.82
CA LEU A 120 -6.86 -9.95 -1.64
C LEU A 120 -7.04 -11.48 -1.68
N LYS A 121 -7.24 -12.06 -2.87
CA LYS A 121 -7.26 -13.51 -3.06
C LYS A 121 -5.88 -14.14 -2.86
N ILE A 122 -4.81 -13.52 -3.36
CA ILE A 122 -3.42 -13.98 -3.10
C ILE A 122 -3.14 -14.00 -1.59
N LEU A 123 -3.63 -12.99 -0.88
CA LEU A 123 -3.48 -12.86 0.57
C LEU A 123 -4.45 -13.75 1.37
N LYS A 124 -5.35 -14.50 0.71
CA LYS A 124 -6.39 -15.34 1.32
C LYS A 124 -7.34 -14.57 2.24
N ILE A 125 -7.57 -13.29 1.96
CA ILE A 125 -8.50 -12.42 2.70
C ILE A 125 -9.92 -12.59 2.16
N LEU A 126 -10.05 -12.72 0.84
CA LEU A 126 -11.30 -13.04 0.17
C LEU A 126 -11.25 -14.50 -0.30
N GLN A 127 -12.32 -15.24 -0.03
CA GLN A 127 -12.54 -16.61 -0.50
C GLN A 127 -13.18 -16.60 -1.89
#